data_AF-A0A5E9ASQ7-F1
#
_entry.id   AF-A0A5E9ASQ7-F1
#
_cell.length_a   1.000
_cell.length_b   1.000
_cell.length_c   1.000
_cell.angle_alpha   90.00
_cell.angle_beta   90.00
_cell.angle_gamma   90.00
#
_symmetry.space_group_name_H-M   'P 1'
#
loop_
_entity.id
_entity.type
_entity.pdbx_description
1 polymer ?
#
loop_
_entity_poly.entity_id
_entity_poly.type
_entity_poly.pdbx_seq_one_letter_code
_entity_poly.pdbx_strand_id
1 'polypeptide(L)'
;MFAAMAAPVNNPEHGFCRDCLVLQRSETRRCDRCGSPRLVRHTELYRLKIAHIDCDAFYAAIEKRDNPALKDKPVIVGGGRRGVVSTACYIARIQGVRSAMPMFKALELCPEAVVIPPNMEKYVGVGRQVRALMLALTPQVEPLSIDEAFLDLAGTERLHGMPPALVLARFAQTVEKELGIT
;
A
#
# COMPACT_ATOMS: atom_id res chain seq x y z
N MET A 1 -43.65 14.30 -2.69
CA MET A 1 -42.32 14.31 -2.04
C MET A 1 -41.42 13.39 -2.83
N PHE A 2 -40.68 13.91 -3.80
CA PHE A 2 -39.64 13.14 -4.48
C PHE A 2 -38.45 13.07 -3.53
N ALA A 3 -38.06 11.86 -3.16
CA ALA A 3 -36.85 11.60 -2.40
C ALA A 3 -35.68 12.30 -3.10
N ALA A 4 -34.93 13.12 -2.36
CA ALA A 4 -33.68 13.69 -2.84
C ALA A 4 -32.81 12.53 -3.35
N MET A 5 -32.63 12.46 -4.68
CA MET A 5 -31.69 11.53 -5.29
C MET A 5 -30.34 11.78 -4.62
N ALA A 6 -29.80 10.76 -3.95
CA ALA A 6 -28.44 10.80 -3.43
C ALA A 6 -27.54 11.29 -4.57
N ALA A 7 -26.79 12.38 -4.32
CA ALA A 7 -25.86 12.92 -5.30
C ALA A 7 -25.06 11.76 -5.92
N PRO A 8 -24.90 11.71 -7.25
CA PRO A 8 -24.27 10.57 -7.90
C PRO A 8 -22.94 10.31 -7.21
N VAL A 9 -22.69 9.04 -6.86
CA VAL A 9 -21.47 8.57 -6.19
C VAL A 9 -20.20 8.98 -6.98
N ASN A 10 -20.37 9.46 -8.21
CA ASN A 10 -19.35 9.78 -9.20
C ASN A 10 -19.50 11.21 -9.76
N ASN A 11 -19.42 12.26 -8.94
CA ASN A 11 -19.13 13.60 -9.48
C ASN A 11 -17.60 13.76 -9.60
N PRO A 12 -17.04 13.85 -10.82
CA PRO A 12 -15.60 13.95 -11.06
C PRO A 12 -14.92 15.20 -10.46
N GLU A 13 -15.69 16.21 -10.06
CA GLU A 13 -15.17 17.42 -9.40
C GLU A 13 -14.84 17.19 -7.91
N HIS A 14 -15.23 16.04 -7.35
CA HIS A 14 -15.04 15.73 -5.94
C HIS A 14 -13.96 14.67 -5.74
N GLY A 15 -13.12 14.86 -4.72
CA GLY A 15 -12.15 13.87 -4.27
C GLY A 15 -12.68 13.07 -3.10
N PHE A 16 -11.81 12.28 -2.47
CA PHE A 16 -12.08 11.72 -1.16
C PHE A 16 -10.81 11.64 -0.31
N CYS A 17 -11.00 11.52 1.01
CA CYS A 17 -9.91 11.35 1.96
C CYS A 17 -9.54 9.87 2.09
N ARG A 18 -8.27 9.49 1.88
CA ARG A 18 -7.81 8.10 2.02
C ARG A 18 -7.94 7.57 3.45
N ASP A 19 -7.93 8.43 4.46
CA ASP A 19 -7.91 8.01 5.86
C ASP A 19 -9.31 7.86 6.49
N CYS A 20 -10.32 8.62 6.04
CA CYS A 20 -11.69 8.49 6.57
C CYS A 20 -12.73 8.16 5.50
N LEU A 21 -12.30 7.99 4.25
CA LEU A 21 -13.11 7.66 3.07
C LEU A 21 -14.24 8.66 2.77
N VAL A 22 -14.23 9.83 3.40
CA VAL A 22 -15.25 10.86 3.17
C VAL A 22 -14.97 11.61 1.88
N LEU A 23 -16.01 11.77 1.07
CA LEU A 23 -16.02 12.59 -0.13
C LEU A 23 -15.69 14.05 0.23
N GLN A 24 -14.76 14.64 -0.50
CA GLN A 24 -14.30 16.01 -0.33
C GLN A 24 -14.79 16.87 -1.48
N ARG A 25 -15.66 17.82 -1.15
CA ARG A 25 -16.25 18.75 -2.12
C ARG A 25 -15.48 20.06 -2.25
N SER A 26 -14.81 20.48 -1.19
CA SER A 26 -14.02 21.71 -1.16
C SER A 26 -12.65 21.49 -1.81
N GLU A 27 -11.98 22.56 -2.26
CA GLU A 27 -10.59 22.54 -2.74
C GLU A 27 -9.57 22.66 -1.59
N THR A 28 -9.99 22.38 -0.37
CA THR A 28 -9.09 22.44 0.80
C THR A 28 -7.97 21.42 0.66
N ARG A 29 -6.81 21.77 1.22
CA ARG A 29 -5.63 20.88 1.25
C ARG A 29 -5.73 19.80 2.33
N ARG A 30 -6.77 19.83 3.18
CA ARG A 30 -6.96 18.93 4.30
C ARG A 30 -8.41 18.47 4.36
N CYS A 31 -8.63 17.23 4.75
CA CYS A 31 -9.95 16.65 4.89
C CYS A 31 -10.82 17.46 5.85
N ASP A 32 -12.02 17.85 5.40
CA ASP A 32 -12.97 18.65 6.18
C ASP A 32 -13.51 17.89 7.40
N ARG A 33 -13.35 16.55 7.43
CA ARG A 33 -13.80 15.70 8.55
C ARG A 33 -12.69 15.35 9.55
N CYS A 34 -11.53 14.90 9.07
CA CYS A 34 -10.46 14.37 9.94
C CYS A 34 -9.16 15.17 9.89
N GLY A 35 -9.09 16.24 9.10
CA GLY A 35 -7.89 17.07 8.96
C GLY A 35 -6.71 16.42 8.22
N SER A 36 -6.86 15.17 7.77
CA SER A 36 -5.83 14.45 7.03
C SER A 36 -5.42 15.18 5.74
N PRO A 37 -4.12 15.24 5.42
CA PRO A 37 -3.66 15.76 4.13
C PRO A 37 -3.80 14.75 2.97
N ARG A 38 -4.19 13.50 3.25
CA ARG A 38 -4.21 12.39 2.26
C ARG A 38 -5.47 12.41 1.42
N LEU A 39 -5.67 13.51 0.69
CA LEU A 39 -6.76 13.69 -0.25
C LEU A 39 -6.39 13.19 -1.64
N VAL A 40 -7.33 12.51 -2.32
CA VAL A 40 -7.16 12.05 -3.71
C VAL A 40 -8.19 12.75 -4.58
N ARG A 41 -7.73 13.30 -5.70
CA ARG A 41 -8.55 13.98 -6.71
C ARG A 41 -8.04 13.61 -8.08
N HIS A 42 -8.96 13.29 -8.99
CA HIS A 42 -8.69 13.11 -10.40
C HIS A 42 -10.02 13.26 -11.15
N THR A 43 -10.02 13.88 -12.33
CA THR A 43 -11.23 14.05 -13.15
C THR A 43 -11.88 12.72 -13.53
N GLU A 44 -11.09 11.64 -13.56
CA GLU A 44 -11.57 10.29 -13.86
C GLU A 44 -11.59 9.37 -12.63
N LEU A 45 -11.37 9.89 -11.42
CA LEU A 45 -11.14 9.09 -10.20
C LEU A 45 -12.16 7.97 -10.00
N TYR A 46 -13.43 8.27 -10.28
CA TYR A 46 -14.55 7.34 -10.09
C TYR A 46 -14.86 6.46 -11.31
N ARG A 47 -14.09 6.60 -12.38
CA ARG A 47 -14.19 5.79 -13.61
C ARG A 47 -13.00 4.87 -13.81
N LEU A 48 -11.87 5.13 -13.13
CA LEU A 48 -10.71 4.24 -13.11
C LEU A 48 -11.09 2.92 -12.44
N LYS A 49 -10.84 1.82 -13.15
CA LYS A 49 -11.25 0.45 -12.76
C LYS A 49 -10.09 -0.53 -12.63
N ILE A 50 -8.97 -0.24 -13.26
CA ILE A 50 -7.75 -1.04 -13.14
C ILE A 50 -6.93 -0.48 -11.98
N ALA A 51 -6.61 -1.35 -11.03
CA ALA A 51 -5.79 -1.03 -9.89
C ALA A 51 -4.44 -1.73 -10.01
N HIS A 52 -3.40 -1.02 -9.61
CA HIS A 52 -2.11 -1.62 -9.31
C HIS A 52 -1.90 -1.55 -7.80
N ILE A 53 -1.63 -2.70 -7.18
CA ILE A 53 -1.39 -2.81 -5.74
C ILE A 53 0.04 -3.30 -5.56
N ASP A 54 0.80 -2.61 -4.72
CA ASP A 54 2.19 -2.88 -4.37
C ASP A 54 2.37 -2.54 -2.88
N CYS A 55 2.98 -3.43 -2.11
CA CYS A 55 3.19 -3.24 -0.66
C CYS A 55 4.52 -2.55 -0.39
N ASP A 56 4.51 -1.58 0.52
CA ASP A 56 5.65 -0.75 0.83
C ASP A 56 6.79 -1.53 1.49
N ALA A 57 7.96 -1.57 0.83
CA ALA A 57 9.19 -2.16 1.38
C ALA A 57 8.94 -3.54 2.04
N PHE A 58 8.16 -4.38 1.36
CA PHE A 58 7.42 -5.52 1.90
C PHE A 58 8.18 -6.37 2.94
N TYR A 59 9.39 -6.85 2.62
CA TYR A 59 10.14 -7.71 3.56
C TYR A 59 10.55 -6.94 4.82
N ALA A 60 11.04 -5.71 4.67
CA ALA A 60 11.44 -4.91 5.82
C ALA A 60 10.24 -4.42 6.63
N ALA A 61 9.08 -4.19 6.00
CA ALA A 61 7.84 -3.87 6.70
C ALA A 61 7.40 -5.04 7.59
N ILE A 62 7.43 -6.27 7.07
CA ILE A 62 7.13 -7.49 7.84
C ILE A 62 8.11 -7.67 9.02
N GLU A 63 9.41 -7.49 8.80
CA GLU A 63 10.39 -7.58 9.89
C GLU A 63 10.18 -6.52 10.97
N LYS A 64 9.84 -5.28 10.59
CA LYS A 64 9.55 -4.21 11.54
C LYS A 64 8.23 -4.40 12.29
N ARG A 65 7.21 -4.94 11.64
CA ARG A 65 5.93 -5.30 12.26
C ARG A 65 6.15 -6.32 13.38
N ASP A 66 6.92 -7.36 13.11
CA ASP A 66 7.10 -8.49 14.02
C ASP A 66 8.12 -8.19 15.15
N ASN A 67 8.97 -7.18 14.97
CA ASN A 67 9.94 -6.75 15.97
C ASN A 67 9.89 -5.23 16.22
N PRO A 68 9.17 -4.78 17.27
CA PRO A 68 9.04 -3.36 17.61
C PRO A 68 10.37 -2.64 17.83
N ALA A 69 11.45 -3.34 18.21
CA ALA A 69 12.77 -2.76 18.41
C ALA A 69 13.43 -2.29 17.09
N LEU A 70 12.86 -2.65 15.93
CA LEU A 70 13.33 -2.24 14.61
C LEU A 70 12.58 -1.03 14.04
N LYS A 71 11.50 -0.57 14.68
CA LYS A 71 10.60 0.46 14.15
C LYS A 71 11.35 1.70 13.63
N ASP A 72 12.22 2.25 14.46
CA ASP A 72 12.96 3.48 14.17
C ASP A 72 14.41 3.23 13.69
N LYS A 73 14.74 1.98 13.33
CA LYS A 73 16.07 1.60 12.84
C LYS A 73 16.13 1.49 11.31
N PRO A 74 17.27 1.81 10.68
CA PRO A 74 17.54 1.39 9.32
C PRO A 74 17.62 -0.14 9.28
N VAL A 75 16.84 -0.75 8.39
CA VAL A 75 16.73 -2.20 8.25
C VAL A 75 16.95 -2.55 6.79
N ILE A 76 17.83 -3.52 6.57
CA ILE A 76 18.16 -4.08 5.26
C ILE A 76 17.89 -5.58 5.33
N VAL A 77 17.01 -6.07 4.47
CA VAL A 77 16.84 -7.50 4.20
C VAL A 77 17.75 -7.87 3.05
N GLY A 78 18.68 -8.79 3.30
CA GLY A 78 19.71 -9.20 2.35
C GLY A 78 20.85 -9.93 3.05
N GLY A 79 21.95 -10.14 2.35
CA GLY A 79 23.14 -10.76 2.93
C GLY A 79 23.80 -11.81 2.05
N GLY A 80 24.81 -12.49 2.61
CA GLY A 80 25.69 -13.42 1.90
C GLY A 80 27.01 -12.79 1.46
N ARG A 81 28.03 -13.62 1.23
CA ARG A 81 29.43 -13.18 0.98
C ARG A 81 29.61 -12.31 -0.27
N ARG A 82 28.65 -12.37 -1.20
CA ARG A 82 28.52 -11.51 -2.40
C ARG A 82 27.05 -11.15 -2.64
N GLY A 83 26.33 -10.90 -1.54
CA GLY A 83 24.90 -10.64 -1.55
C GLY A 83 24.53 -9.26 -2.09
N VAL A 84 23.25 -9.11 -2.38
CA VAL A 84 22.60 -7.83 -2.68
C VAL A 84 21.49 -7.55 -1.67
N VAL A 85 21.09 -6.28 -1.58
CA VAL A 85 19.90 -5.85 -0.85
C VAL A 85 18.67 -6.39 -1.55
N SER A 86 17.93 -7.29 -0.89
CA SER A 86 16.61 -7.72 -1.36
C SER A 86 15.58 -6.62 -1.14
N THR A 87 15.61 -5.98 0.02
CA THR A 87 14.73 -4.85 0.37
C THR A 87 15.39 -4.01 1.46
N ALA A 88 15.16 -2.70 1.42
CA ALA A 88 15.56 -1.78 2.48
C ALA A 88 14.34 -0.97 2.93
N CYS A 89 14.21 -0.73 4.24
CA CYS A 89 13.19 0.15 4.78
C CYS A 89 13.45 1.61 4.39
N TYR A 90 12.43 2.47 4.49
CA TYR A 90 12.55 3.87 4.09
C TYR A 90 13.68 4.64 4.82
N ILE A 91 13.98 4.31 6.08
CA ILE A 91 15.08 4.94 6.83
C ILE A 91 16.45 4.66 6.17
N ALA A 92 16.68 3.43 5.73
CA ALA A 92 17.90 3.07 4.99
C ALA A 92 17.89 3.65 3.56
N ARG A 93 16.71 3.72 2.91
CA ARG A 93 16.57 4.33 1.57
C ARG A 93 16.92 5.83 1.57
N ILE A 94 16.60 6.55 2.64
CA ILE A 94 16.98 7.98 2.80
C ILE A 94 18.50 8.16 2.76
N GLN A 95 19.26 7.19 3.27
CA GLN A 95 20.72 7.19 3.24
C GLN A 95 21.31 6.70 1.90
N GLY A 96 20.46 6.39 0.93
CA GLY A 96 20.87 6.02 -0.42
C GLY A 96 20.89 4.52 -0.69
N VAL A 97 20.56 3.66 0.28
CA VAL A 97 20.45 2.21 0.07
C VAL A 97 19.29 1.91 -0.90
N ARG A 98 19.52 1.01 -1.87
CA ARG A 98 18.52 0.62 -2.88
C ARG A 98 18.43 -0.90 -3.01
N SER A 99 17.29 -1.39 -3.48
CA SER A 99 17.15 -2.79 -3.88
C SER A 99 18.17 -3.16 -4.96
N ALA A 100 18.61 -4.42 -4.98
CA ALA A 100 19.67 -4.97 -5.83
C ALA A 100 21.07 -4.34 -5.65
N MET A 101 21.25 -3.41 -4.70
CA MET A 101 22.57 -2.85 -4.37
C MET A 101 23.46 -3.93 -3.72
N PRO A 102 24.75 -4.04 -4.09
CA PRO A 102 25.68 -4.92 -3.39
C PRO A 102 25.76 -4.59 -1.89
N MET A 103 25.74 -5.61 -1.03
CA MET A 103 25.65 -5.41 0.42
C MET A 103 26.80 -4.56 0.99
N PHE A 104 28.02 -4.68 0.45
CA PHE A 104 29.15 -3.87 0.92
C PHE A 104 28.92 -2.37 0.68
N LYS A 105 28.38 -1.98 -0.48
CA LYS A 105 28.03 -0.58 -0.78
C LYS A 105 26.88 -0.09 0.10
N ALA A 106 25.90 -0.97 0.36
CA ALA A 106 24.78 -0.63 1.22
C ALA A 106 25.25 -0.32 2.66
N LEU A 107 26.21 -1.09 3.17
CA LEU A 107 26.79 -0.91 4.50
C LEU A 107 27.80 0.26 4.57
N GLU A 108 28.44 0.63 3.46
CA GLU A 108 29.20 1.88 3.38
C GLU A 108 28.27 3.11 3.47
N LEU A 109 27.09 3.05 2.84
CA LEU A 109 26.09 4.13 2.86
C LEU A 109 25.34 4.22 4.19
N CYS A 110 25.06 3.08 4.83
CA CYS A 110 24.32 2.99 6.09
C CYS A 110 25.00 2.01 7.05
N PRO A 111 26.12 2.41 7.71
CA PRO A 111 26.91 1.53 8.58
C PRO A 111 26.15 1.01 9.80
N GLU A 112 25.14 1.73 10.27
CA GLU A 112 24.30 1.38 11.42
C GLU A 112 23.07 0.54 11.06
N ALA A 113 22.93 0.14 9.79
CA ALA A 113 21.84 -0.71 9.34
C ALA A 113 21.80 -2.06 10.07
N VAL A 114 20.61 -2.44 10.53
CA VAL A 114 20.35 -3.82 10.97
C VAL A 114 20.13 -4.69 9.73
N VAL A 115 21.04 -5.63 9.50
CA VAL A 115 20.94 -6.59 8.39
C VAL A 115 20.22 -7.85 8.85
N ILE A 116 19.19 -8.24 8.10
CA ILE A 116 18.38 -9.43 8.37
C ILE A 116 18.45 -10.38 7.17
N PRO A 117 18.78 -11.66 7.35
CA PRO A 117 18.74 -12.63 6.27
C PRO A 117 17.29 -12.85 5.77
N PRO A 118 17.06 -13.01 4.46
CA PRO A 118 15.71 -13.22 3.93
C PRO A 118 15.04 -14.49 4.48
N ASN A 119 13.77 -14.37 4.92
CA ASN A 119 12.92 -15.49 5.29
C ASN A 119 11.75 -15.62 4.30
N MET A 120 11.96 -16.34 3.20
CA MET A 120 11.00 -16.40 2.09
C MET A 120 9.68 -17.10 2.47
N GLU A 121 9.71 -18.11 3.34
CA GLU A 121 8.49 -18.78 3.80
C GLU A 121 7.55 -17.80 4.52
N LYS A 122 8.13 -16.99 5.43
CA LYS A 122 7.42 -15.92 6.14
C LYS A 122 6.81 -14.91 5.17
N TYR A 123 7.59 -14.41 4.21
CA TYR A 123 7.14 -13.38 3.28
C TYR A 123 6.05 -13.89 2.33
N VAL A 124 6.19 -15.11 1.81
CA VAL A 124 5.16 -15.76 0.99
C VAL A 124 3.87 -15.98 1.79
N GLY A 125 3.98 -16.35 3.07
CA GLY A 125 2.83 -16.49 3.97
C GLY A 125 2.00 -15.20 4.07
N VAL A 126 2.67 -14.06 4.30
CA VAL A 126 2.01 -12.75 4.33
C VAL A 126 1.48 -12.35 2.95
N GLY A 127 2.21 -12.61 1.87
CA GLY A 127 1.77 -12.31 0.51
C GLY A 127 0.48 -13.04 0.14
N ARG A 128 0.32 -14.30 0.58
CA ARG A 128 -0.93 -15.05 0.43
C ARG A 128 -2.11 -14.42 1.18
N GLN A 129 -1.88 -13.83 2.36
CA GLN A 129 -2.91 -13.11 3.11
C GLN A 129 -3.36 -11.85 2.37
N VAL A 130 -2.41 -11.06 1.85
CA VAL A 130 -2.71 -9.89 1.01
C VAL A 130 -3.50 -10.31 -0.24
N ARG A 131 -3.06 -11.38 -0.92
CA ARG A 131 -3.76 -11.91 -2.10
C ARG A 131 -5.17 -12.40 -1.79
N ALA A 132 -5.41 -13.00 -0.63
CA ALA A 132 -6.75 -13.37 -0.20
C ALA A 132 -7.67 -12.14 -0.05
N LEU A 133 -7.15 -11.06 0.54
CA LEU A 133 -7.88 -9.79 0.62
C LEU A 133 -8.15 -9.19 -0.77
N MET A 134 -7.21 -9.29 -1.72
CA MET A 134 -7.40 -8.85 -3.11
C MET A 134 -8.52 -9.64 -3.81
N LEU A 135 -8.50 -10.97 -3.66
CA LEU A 135 -9.50 -11.87 -4.25
C LEU A 135 -10.91 -11.67 -3.68
N ALA A 136 -11.01 -11.12 -2.45
CA ALA A 136 -12.29 -10.72 -1.88
C ALA A 136 -12.91 -9.48 -2.57
N LEU A 137 -12.11 -8.68 -3.30
CA LEU A 137 -12.59 -7.53 -4.05
C LEU A 137 -13.09 -7.90 -5.45
N THR A 138 -12.36 -8.77 -6.13
CA THR A 138 -12.62 -9.19 -7.51
C THR A 138 -11.91 -10.53 -7.78
N PRO A 139 -12.47 -11.41 -8.62
CA PRO A 139 -11.74 -12.59 -9.09
C PRO A 139 -10.67 -12.25 -10.13
N GLN A 140 -10.72 -11.06 -10.75
CA GLN A 140 -9.78 -10.64 -11.79
C GLN A 140 -8.51 -10.05 -11.16
N VAL A 141 -7.63 -10.92 -10.68
CA VAL A 141 -6.40 -10.53 -9.97
C VAL A 141 -5.18 -11.20 -10.60
N GLU A 142 -4.33 -10.42 -11.24
CA GLU A 142 -3.11 -10.86 -11.93
C GLU A 142 -1.87 -10.54 -11.08
N PRO A 143 -1.24 -11.53 -10.42
CA PRO A 143 -0.06 -11.28 -9.60
C PRO A 143 1.20 -11.07 -10.46
N LEU A 144 2.01 -10.09 -10.10
CA LEU A 144 3.35 -9.87 -10.67
C LEU A 144 4.43 -10.45 -9.75
N SER A 145 4.24 -10.34 -8.44
CA SER A 145 5.13 -10.84 -7.40
C SER A 145 4.32 -11.33 -6.19
N ILE A 146 5.00 -11.54 -5.05
CA ILE A 146 4.34 -11.92 -3.79
C ILE A 146 3.67 -10.73 -3.07
N ASP A 147 4.03 -9.50 -3.43
CA ASP A 147 3.53 -8.25 -2.85
C ASP A 147 2.82 -7.34 -3.86
N GLU A 148 2.83 -7.70 -5.15
CA GLU A 148 2.37 -6.85 -6.23
C GLU A 148 1.34 -7.56 -7.14
N ALA A 149 0.29 -6.84 -7.54
CA ALA A 149 -0.75 -7.34 -8.43
C ALA A 149 -1.54 -6.26 -9.17
N PHE A 150 -2.00 -6.60 -10.37
CA PHE A 150 -3.09 -5.88 -11.04
C PHE A 150 -4.45 -6.46 -10.68
N LEU A 151 -5.43 -5.59 -10.48
CA LEU A 151 -6.83 -5.94 -10.26
C LEU A 151 -7.72 -5.22 -11.28
N ASP A 152 -8.68 -5.94 -11.85
CA ASP A 152 -9.80 -5.33 -12.58
C ASP A 152 -11.05 -5.28 -11.70
N LEU A 153 -11.47 -4.06 -11.36
CA LEU A 153 -12.65 -3.78 -10.55
C LEU A 153 -13.87 -3.35 -11.39
N ALA A 154 -13.81 -3.50 -12.72
CA ALA A 154 -14.94 -3.18 -13.59
C ALA A 154 -16.20 -3.98 -13.21
N GLY A 155 -17.32 -3.28 -13.00
CA GLY A 155 -18.61 -3.90 -12.69
C GLY A 155 -18.78 -4.31 -11.21
N THR A 156 -17.81 -4.01 -10.36
CA THR A 156 -17.86 -4.34 -8.92
C THR A 156 -18.57 -3.27 -8.07
N GLU A 157 -18.98 -2.15 -8.66
CA GLU A 157 -19.53 -0.99 -7.93
C GLU A 157 -20.79 -1.33 -7.14
N ARG A 158 -21.67 -2.17 -7.70
CA ARG A 158 -22.90 -2.62 -7.01
C ARG A 158 -22.61 -3.60 -5.88
N LEU A 159 -21.59 -4.44 -6.04
CA LEU A 159 -21.14 -5.40 -5.01
C LEU A 159 -20.59 -4.65 -3.79
N HIS A 160 -19.73 -3.65 -4.03
CA HIS A 160 -19.05 -2.92 -2.97
C HIS A 160 -19.83 -1.72 -2.45
N GLY A 161 -20.81 -1.21 -3.21
CA GLY A 161 -21.57 0.00 -2.87
C GLY A 161 -20.75 1.29 -2.98
N MET A 162 -19.60 1.26 -3.66
CA MET A 162 -18.72 2.42 -3.86
C MET A 162 -17.87 2.26 -5.13
N PRO A 163 -17.35 3.36 -5.69
CA PRO A 163 -16.46 3.32 -6.85
C PRO A 163 -15.11 2.67 -6.52
N PRO A 164 -14.41 2.09 -7.52
CA PRO A 164 -13.17 1.34 -7.32
C PRO A 164 -12.10 2.06 -6.50
N ALA A 165 -11.91 3.37 -6.70
CA ALA A 165 -10.92 4.14 -5.95
C ALA A 165 -11.19 4.14 -4.42
N LEU A 166 -12.45 4.20 -4.00
CA LEU A 166 -12.84 4.11 -2.60
C LEU A 166 -12.69 2.69 -2.06
N VAL A 167 -13.00 1.68 -2.87
CA VAL A 167 -12.74 0.26 -2.56
C VAL A 167 -11.26 0.04 -2.26
N LEU A 168 -10.38 0.55 -3.13
CA LEU A 168 -8.92 0.42 -3.00
C LEU A 168 -8.37 1.15 -1.77
N ALA A 169 -8.87 2.35 -1.48
CA ALA A 169 -8.45 3.06 -0.28
C ALA A 169 -8.88 2.32 0.99
N ARG A 170 -10.10 1.75 1.01
CA ARG A 170 -10.55 0.89 2.10
C ARG A 170 -9.69 -0.36 2.21
N PHE A 171 -9.39 -1.00 1.09
CA PHE A 171 -8.52 -2.18 1.05
C PHE A 171 -7.15 -1.89 1.67
N ALA A 172 -6.52 -0.77 1.31
CA ALA A 172 -5.24 -0.37 1.90
C ALA A 172 -5.33 -0.19 3.43
N GLN A 173 -6.42 0.41 3.93
CA GLN A 173 -6.68 0.51 5.37
C GLN A 173 -6.86 -0.86 6.03
N THR A 174 -7.56 -1.78 5.35
CA THR A 174 -7.75 -3.15 5.84
C THR A 174 -6.42 -3.88 5.92
N VAL A 175 -5.56 -3.78 4.91
CA VAL A 175 -4.21 -4.37 4.91
C VAL A 175 -3.39 -3.82 6.07
N GLU A 176 -3.38 -2.49 6.27
CA GLU A 176 -2.66 -1.87 7.38
C GLU A 176 -3.19 -2.33 8.75
N LYS A 177 -4.51 -2.38 8.91
CA LYS A 177 -5.14 -2.76 10.17
C LYS A 177 -5.00 -4.25 10.51
N GLU A 178 -5.19 -5.12 9.52
CA GLU A 178 -5.25 -6.57 9.75
C GLU A 178 -3.87 -7.21 9.66
N LEU A 179 -3.00 -6.72 8.76
CA LEU A 179 -1.71 -7.32 8.47
C LEU A 179 -0.52 -6.49 8.97
N GLY A 180 -0.74 -5.25 9.43
CA GLY A 180 0.29 -4.41 10.02
C GLY A 180 1.37 -3.93 9.05
N ILE A 181 1.06 -3.90 7.74
CA ILE A 181 1.94 -3.45 6.66
C ILE A 181 1.17 -2.46 5.76
N THR A 182 1.89 -1.59 5.03
CA THR A 182 1.27 -0.57 4.17
C THR A 182 1.44 -0.85 2.69
#